data_AF-A0A4X2LZL0-F1
#
_entry.id   AF-A0A4X2LZL0-F1
#
_cell.length_a   1.000
_cell.length_b   1.000
_cell.length_c   1.000
_cell.angle_alpha   90.00
_cell.angle_beta   90.00
_cell.angle_gamma   90.00
#
_symmetry.space_group_name_H-M   'P 1'
#
loop_
_entity.id
_entity.type
_entity.pdbx_description
1 polymer ?
#
loop_
_entity_poly.entity_id
_entity_poly.type
_entity_poly.pdbx_seq_one_letter_code
_entity_poly.pdbx_strand_id
1 'polypeptide(L)'
;MAGKKALIVLAHSEKTSFNYALKEAAVETLKKKGWHVTVSDLYALNFNPLISKKDITGGLKDPDNFQYTTESVQAYKEGRLSSDIVAEQKKLADADLVIFQNKKAVLSITTGGGGSMYSLLGVHGDMNVILWPIQSGILHFCGFQVLEPELIYGIGHTPADERLQILERWKNRLENIWEEKPLSFAPSSYFDLNFQSGFLMKKEVQEEQKTKKVGLSVGHHLGKGIPTDNQIKAKK
;
A
#
# COMPACT_ATOMS: atom_id res chain seq x y z
N MET A 1 12.83 -13.93 -13.82
CA MET A 1 11.71 -13.70 -12.88
C MET A 1 10.93 -14.95 -12.48
N ALA A 2 11.09 -16.11 -13.13
CA ALA A 2 10.41 -17.34 -12.71
C ALA A 2 10.63 -17.67 -11.22
N GLY A 3 9.60 -18.17 -10.56
CA GLY A 3 9.63 -18.59 -9.15
C GLY A 3 9.21 -17.52 -8.13
N LYS A 4 9.02 -16.26 -8.57
CA LYS A 4 8.47 -15.21 -7.70
C LYS A 4 7.01 -15.46 -7.32
N LYS A 5 6.59 -15.01 -6.14
CA LYS A 5 5.21 -15.07 -5.65
C LYS A 5 4.59 -13.68 -5.55
N ALA A 6 3.31 -13.54 -5.88
CA ALA A 6 2.54 -12.31 -5.70
C ALA A 6 1.19 -12.57 -5.05
N LEU A 7 0.78 -11.68 -4.15
CA LEU A 7 -0.60 -11.61 -3.65
C LEU A 7 -1.31 -10.41 -4.26
N ILE A 8 -2.54 -10.60 -4.74
CA ILE A 8 -3.42 -9.52 -5.19
C ILE A 8 -4.62 -9.45 -4.25
N VAL A 9 -4.80 -8.33 -3.56
CA VAL A 9 -5.99 -8.06 -2.73
C VAL A 9 -6.98 -7.24 -3.56
N LEU A 10 -8.22 -7.72 -3.69
CA LEU A 10 -9.29 -7.03 -4.41
C LEU A 10 -10.43 -6.67 -3.45
N ALA A 11 -10.83 -5.39 -3.47
CA ALA A 11 -11.86 -4.83 -2.61
C ALA A 11 -13.03 -4.25 -3.45
N HIS A 12 -13.64 -5.09 -4.30
CA HIS A 12 -14.81 -4.72 -5.11
C HIS A 12 -15.78 -5.91 -5.24
N SER A 13 -17.08 -5.68 -5.09
CA SER A 13 -18.10 -6.75 -5.16
C SER A 13 -18.32 -7.27 -6.57
N GLU A 14 -18.52 -6.36 -7.54
CA GLU A 14 -18.97 -6.75 -8.87
C GLU A 14 -17.86 -7.35 -9.74
N LYS A 15 -18.08 -8.60 -10.19
CA LYS A 15 -17.22 -9.29 -11.17
C LYS A 15 -17.22 -8.64 -12.55
N THR A 16 -18.22 -7.81 -12.85
CA THR A 16 -18.34 -6.99 -14.06
C THR A 16 -17.61 -5.65 -13.96
N SER A 17 -17.00 -5.33 -12.81
CA SER A 17 -16.30 -4.06 -12.61
C SER A 17 -14.94 -3.98 -13.31
N PHE A 18 -14.50 -2.76 -13.60
CA PHE A 18 -13.16 -2.52 -14.12
C PHE A 18 -12.06 -2.89 -13.10
N ASN A 19 -12.35 -2.85 -11.79
CA ASN A 19 -11.43 -3.32 -10.75
C ASN A 19 -11.23 -4.84 -10.82
N TYR A 20 -12.30 -5.61 -11.09
CA TYR A 20 -12.17 -7.05 -11.34
C TYR A 20 -11.36 -7.34 -12.61
N ALA A 21 -11.56 -6.56 -13.68
CA ALA A 21 -10.78 -6.68 -14.92
C ALA A 21 -9.28 -6.35 -14.73
N LEU A 22 -8.94 -5.31 -13.97
CA LEU A 22 -7.56 -4.97 -13.61
C LEU A 22 -6.89 -6.10 -12.80
N LYS A 23 -7.64 -6.77 -11.91
CA LYS A 23 -7.18 -7.94 -11.16
C LYS A 23 -6.95 -9.15 -12.08
N GLU A 24 -7.86 -9.46 -12.99
CA GLU A 24 -7.67 -10.57 -13.95
C GLU A 24 -6.48 -10.34 -14.89
N ALA A 25 -6.34 -9.12 -15.44
CA ALA A 25 -5.19 -8.75 -16.26
C ALA A 25 -3.85 -8.89 -15.49
N ALA A 26 -3.85 -8.61 -14.19
CA ALA A 26 -2.69 -8.83 -13.34
C ALA A 26 -2.39 -10.31 -13.08
N VAL A 27 -3.41 -11.12 -12.80
CA VAL A 27 -3.28 -12.58 -12.63
C VAL A 27 -2.76 -13.23 -13.91
N GLU A 28 -3.30 -12.87 -15.07
CA GLU A 28 -2.87 -13.34 -16.40
C GLU A 28 -1.37 -13.04 -16.62
N THR A 29 -0.99 -11.77 -16.49
CA THR A 29 0.35 -11.29 -16.85
C THR A 29 1.43 -11.84 -15.93
N LEU A 30 1.20 -11.81 -14.61
CA LEU A 30 2.20 -12.30 -13.66
C LEU A 30 2.39 -13.82 -13.81
N LYS A 31 1.33 -14.60 -14.02
CA LYS A 31 1.44 -16.04 -14.33
C LYS A 31 2.21 -16.27 -15.64
N LYS A 32 1.91 -15.52 -16.70
CA LYS A 32 2.63 -15.57 -18.00
C LYS A 32 4.13 -15.27 -17.86
N LYS A 33 4.53 -14.41 -16.90
CA LYS A 33 5.93 -14.10 -16.56
C LYS A 33 6.57 -15.08 -15.57
N GLY A 34 5.90 -16.19 -15.24
CA GLY A 34 6.40 -17.26 -14.38
C GLY A 34 6.26 -17.01 -12.88
N TRP A 35 5.34 -16.15 -12.45
CA TRP A 35 5.02 -15.92 -11.05
C TRP A 35 3.92 -16.88 -10.55
N HIS A 36 4.03 -17.29 -9.28
CA HIS A 36 2.92 -17.88 -8.54
C HIS A 36 2.02 -16.76 -8.00
N VAL A 37 0.74 -16.73 -8.39
CA VAL A 37 -0.18 -15.63 -8.04
C VAL A 37 -1.34 -16.13 -7.18
N THR A 38 -1.41 -15.59 -5.97
CA THR A 38 -2.49 -15.77 -5.00
C THR A 38 -3.43 -14.56 -5.02
N VAL A 39 -4.71 -14.77 -4.73
CA VAL A 39 -5.72 -13.69 -4.69
C VAL A 39 -6.48 -13.73 -3.36
N SER A 40 -6.73 -12.54 -2.80
CA SER A 40 -7.68 -12.32 -1.71
C SER A 40 -8.74 -11.32 -2.18
N ASP A 41 -9.81 -11.86 -2.75
CA ASP A 41 -11.00 -11.11 -3.15
C ASP A 41 -11.90 -10.97 -1.91
N LEU A 42 -11.85 -9.82 -1.25
CA LEU A 42 -12.43 -9.62 0.08
C LEU A 42 -13.95 -9.78 0.10
N TYR A 43 -14.62 -9.43 -1.01
CA TYR A 43 -16.06 -9.63 -1.17
C TYR A 43 -16.39 -11.09 -1.46
N ALA A 44 -15.66 -11.77 -2.33
CA ALA A 44 -15.87 -13.20 -2.59
C ALA A 44 -15.51 -14.10 -1.39
N LEU A 45 -14.63 -13.62 -0.49
CA LEU A 45 -14.32 -14.26 0.80
C LEU A 45 -15.35 -13.97 1.90
N ASN A 46 -16.27 -13.02 1.71
CA ASN A 46 -17.12 -12.46 2.77
C ASN A 46 -16.29 -12.05 4.01
N PHE A 47 -15.18 -11.36 3.77
CA PHE A 47 -14.18 -11.01 4.78
C PHE A 47 -14.77 -10.12 5.89
N ASN A 48 -14.52 -10.45 7.16
CA ASN A 48 -14.92 -9.61 8.29
C ASN A 48 -13.98 -8.40 8.45
N PRO A 49 -14.45 -7.14 8.27
CA PRO A 49 -13.62 -5.96 8.45
C PRO A 49 -13.59 -5.45 9.90
N LEU A 50 -14.38 -6.05 10.80
CA LEU A 50 -14.57 -5.55 12.16
C LEU A 50 -13.63 -6.24 13.15
N ILE A 51 -12.58 -5.53 13.57
CA ILE A 51 -11.66 -5.99 14.62
C ILE A 51 -12.41 -6.16 15.95
N SER A 52 -12.18 -7.28 16.64
CA SER A 52 -13.01 -7.66 17.79
C SER A 52 -12.35 -8.67 18.75
N LYS A 53 -13.04 -9.00 19.85
CA LYS A 53 -12.67 -10.14 20.72
C LYS A 53 -12.76 -11.51 20.02
N LYS A 54 -13.49 -11.63 18.88
CA LYS A 54 -13.67 -12.90 18.14
C LYS A 54 -12.42 -13.33 17.35
N ASP A 55 -11.55 -12.36 17.09
CA ASP A 55 -10.30 -12.48 16.34
C ASP A 55 -9.23 -13.26 17.12
N ILE A 56 -9.54 -13.59 18.39
CA ILE A 56 -8.69 -14.26 19.37
C ILE A 56 -9.44 -15.47 19.93
N THR A 57 -8.80 -16.63 19.88
CA THR A 57 -9.33 -17.90 20.40
C THR A 57 -8.76 -18.21 21.79
N GLY A 58 -9.52 -18.97 22.59
CA GLY A 58 -9.16 -19.28 23.97
C GLY A 58 -9.35 -18.08 24.92
N GLY A 59 -8.56 -18.03 26.00
CA GLY A 59 -8.64 -16.97 27.00
C GLY A 59 -8.06 -15.63 26.52
N LEU A 60 -8.68 -14.53 26.98
CA LEU A 60 -8.06 -13.21 26.99
C LEU A 60 -7.20 -13.07 28.25
N LYS A 61 -6.14 -12.27 28.19
CA LYS A 61 -5.28 -11.96 29.35
C LYS A 61 -5.95 -11.00 30.33
N ASP A 62 -6.68 -10.02 29.80
CA ASP A 62 -7.47 -9.04 30.55
C ASP A 62 -8.86 -8.93 29.89
N PRO A 63 -9.81 -9.81 30.25
CA PRO A 63 -11.14 -9.83 29.63
C PRO A 63 -11.98 -8.59 29.97
N ASP A 64 -11.74 -7.99 31.14
CA ASP A 64 -12.54 -6.89 31.68
C ASP A 64 -12.06 -5.52 31.14
N ASN A 65 -10.75 -5.36 30.95
CA ASN A 65 -10.11 -4.18 30.34
C ASN A 65 -9.42 -4.55 29.01
N PHE A 66 -10.21 -5.06 28.08
CA PHE A 66 -9.73 -5.59 26.80
C PHE A 66 -9.03 -4.54 25.91
N GLN A 67 -7.76 -4.79 25.60
CA GLN A 67 -6.95 -3.99 24.69
C GLN A 67 -6.56 -4.80 23.44
N TYR A 68 -7.22 -4.53 22.31
CA TYR A 68 -7.01 -5.28 21.07
C TYR A 68 -5.53 -5.37 20.64
N THR A 69 -4.76 -4.29 20.77
CA THR A 69 -3.32 -4.25 20.43
C THR A 69 -2.51 -5.24 21.27
N THR A 70 -2.66 -5.20 22.59
CA THR A 70 -1.94 -6.07 23.54
C THR A 70 -2.35 -7.53 23.36
N GLU A 71 -3.65 -7.78 23.25
CA GLU A 71 -4.23 -9.13 23.19
C GLU A 71 -3.95 -9.81 21.84
N SER A 72 -4.11 -9.12 20.71
CA SER A 72 -3.82 -9.70 19.39
C SER A 72 -2.34 -10.00 19.17
N VAL A 73 -1.44 -9.17 19.71
CA VAL A 73 0.01 -9.44 19.70
C VAL A 73 0.37 -10.65 20.57
N GLN A 74 -0.34 -10.90 21.68
CA GLN A 74 -0.13 -12.10 22.47
C GLN A 74 -0.73 -13.35 21.80
N ALA A 75 -1.94 -13.24 21.25
CA ALA A 75 -2.58 -14.29 20.47
C ALA A 75 -1.77 -14.69 19.23
N TYR A 76 -1.10 -13.74 18.56
CA TYR A 76 -0.15 -14.04 17.47
C TYR A 76 1.01 -14.93 17.96
N LYS A 77 1.67 -14.55 19.07
CA LYS A 77 2.81 -15.30 19.63
C LYS A 77 2.43 -16.71 20.09
N GLU A 78 1.19 -16.89 20.54
CA GLU A 78 0.67 -18.15 21.07
C GLU A 78 -0.09 -18.99 20.03
N GLY A 79 -0.19 -18.53 18.77
CA GLY A 79 -0.90 -19.25 17.70
C GLY A 79 -2.42 -19.27 17.84
N ARG A 80 -3.00 -18.29 18.57
CA ARG A 80 -4.41 -18.22 18.95
C ARG A 80 -5.26 -17.22 18.14
N LEU A 81 -4.73 -16.58 17.11
CA LEU A 81 -5.54 -15.74 16.21
C LEU A 81 -6.60 -16.57 15.47
N SER A 82 -7.69 -15.93 15.05
CA SER A 82 -8.73 -16.59 14.26
C SER A 82 -8.18 -17.11 12.91
N SER A 83 -8.74 -18.23 12.44
CA SER A 83 -8.17 -19.01 11.33
C SER A 83 -8.18 -18.27 9.98
N ASP A 84 -9.09 -17.32 9.79
CA ASP A 84 -9.15 -16.41 8.65
C ASP A 84 -7.99 -15.40 8.65
N ILE A 85 -7.72 -14.77 9.80
CA ILE A 85 -6.56 -13.88 9.99
C ILE A 85 -5.25 -14.65 9.77
N VAL A 86 -5.14 -15.88 10.32
CA VAL A 86 -3.96 -16.74 10.10
C VAL A 86 -3.79 -17.13 8.63
N ALA A 87 -4.89 -17.37 7.90
CA ALA A 87 -4.85 -17.66 6.46
C ALA A 87 -4.32 -16.46 5.65
N GLU A 88 -4.80 -15.24 5.93
CA GLU A 88 -4.29 -14.04 5.25
C GLU A 88 -2.84 -13.72 5.65
N GLN A 89 -2.49 -13.84 6.94
CA GLN A 89 -1.09 -13.70 7.41
C GLN A 89 -0.15 -14.68 6.70
N LYS A 90 -0.59 -15.92 6.44
CA LYS A 90 0.19 -16.87 5.65
C LYS A 90 0.41 -16.37 4.21
N LYS A 91 -0.63 -15.86 3.52
CA LYS A 91 -0.49 -15.28 2.18
C LYS A 91 0.48 -14.09 2.15
N LEU A 92 0.44 -13.23 3.16
CA LEU A 92 1.38 -12.11 3.36
C LEU A 92 2.82 -12.59 3.59
N ALA A 93 3.00 -13.65 4.37
CA ALA A 93 4.30 -14.26 4.60
C ALA A 93 4.86 -14.91 3.33
N ASP A 94 4.03 -15.66 2.60
CA ASP A 94 4.41 -16.42 1.41
C ASP A 94 4.87 -15.56 0.22
N ALA A 95 4.19 -14.44 -0.08
CA ALA A 95 4.42 -13.69 -1.33
C ALA A 95 5.74 -12.88 -1.35
N ASP A 96 6.33 -12.59 -2.53
CA ASP A 96 7.47 -11.65 -2.68
C ASP A 96 7.01 -10.22 -2.97
N LEU A 97 5.85 -10.11 -3.62
CA LEU A 97 5.06 -8.88 -3.78
C LEU A 97 3.89 -8.94 -2.80
N VAL A 98 3.66 -7.86 -2.04
CA VAL A 98 3.01 -7.81 -0.71
C VAL A 98 4.01 -8.07 0.46
N ILE A 99 3.88 -7.46 1.67
CA ILE A 99 4.97 -6.63 2.31
C ILE A 99 5.68 -7.43 3.47
N PHE A 100 7.02 -7.35 3.51
CA PHE A 100 7.90 -7.04 4.66
C PHE A 100 9.23 -6.46 4.09
N GLN A 101 10.30 -6.24 4.86
CA GLN A 101 11.48 -5.42 4.45
C GLN A 101 12.11 -5.71 3.08
N ASN A 102 12.04 -6.95 2.58
CA ASN A 102 12.60 -7.36 1.28
C ASN A 102 11.57 -7.38 0.13
N LYS A 103 10.38 -6.81 0.34
CA LYS A 103 9.21 -6.97 -0.54
C LYS A 103 8.68 -5.64 -1.07
N LYS A 104 8.04 -5.68 -2.23
CA LYS A 104 7.44 -4.52 -2.92
C LYS A 104 5.91 -4.59 -2.90
N ALA A 105 5.22 -3.45 -3.04
CA ALA A 105 3.86 -3.43 -3.59
C ALA A 105 3.53 -2.13 -4.31
N VAL A 106 2.38 -2.14 -4.95
CA VAL A 106 1.78 -1.07 -5.75
C VAL A 106 0.32 -0.92 -5.34
N LEU A 107 -0.18 0.32 -5.31
CA LEU A 107 -1.62 0.58 -5.26
C LEU A 107 -2.14 0.72 -6.70
N SER A 108 -3.20 -0.01 -7.05
CA SER A 108 -3.94 0.19 -8.30
C SER A 108 -5.32 0.73 -7.96
N ILE A 109 -5.62 1.97 -8.37
CA ILE A 109 -6.78 2.73 -7.89
C ILE A 109 -7.56 3.29 -9.08
N THR A 110 -8.86 3.03 -9.12
CA THR A 110 -9.80 3.70 -10.03
C THR A 110 -10.54 4.83 -9.31
N THR A 111 -10.69 6.01 -9.93
CA THR A 111 -11.54 7.10 -9.38
C THR A 111 -12.71 7.44 -10.30
N GLY A 112 -13.79 7.96 -9.70
CA GLY A 112 -14.90 8.58 -10.45
C GLY A 112 -14.54 9.98 -10.99
N GLY A 113 -13.87 10.81 -10.17
CA GLY A 113 -13.38 12.12 -10.60
C GLY A 113 -12.22 12.01 -11.60
N GLY A 114 -12.13 12.97 -12.53
CA GLY A 114 -11.04 13.08 -13.50
C GLY A 114 -9.74 13.63 -12.87
N GLY A 115 -8.59 13.34 -13.48
CA GLY A 115 -7.27 13.62 -12.88
C GLY A 115 -7.01 15.10 -12.56
N SER A 116 -7.58 16.03 -13.34
CA SER A 116 -7.52 17.47 -13.08
C SER A 116 -8.12 17.86 -11.72
N MET A 117 -9.14 17.13 -11.24
CA MET A 117 -9.79 17.37 -9.94
C MET A 117 -8.86 17.07 -8.75
N TYR A 118 -7.83 16.26 -8.96
CA TYR A 118 -6.83 15.87 -7.96
C TYR A 118 -5.44 16.48 -8.22
N SER A 119 -5.38 17.51 -9.08
CA SER A 119 -4.17 18.30 -9.32
C SER A 119 -3.97 19.35 -8.23
N LEU A 120 -2.83 20.04 -8.24
CA LEU A 120 -2.53 21.15 -7.32
C LEU A 120 -3.55 22.31 -7.38
N LEU A 121 -4.34 22.41 -8.46
CA LEU A 121 -5.42 23.39 -8.66
C LEU A 121 -6.81 22.76 -8.68
N GLY A 122 -6.91 21.45 -8.37
CA GLY A 122 -8.14 20.68 -8.42
C GLY A 122 -8.99 20.81 -7.16
N VAL A 123 -10.30 20.64 -7.30
CA VAL A 123 -11.29 20.77 -6.22
C VAL A 123 -11.12 19.75 -5.07
N HIS A 124 -10.39 18.65 -5.29
CA HIS A 124 -10.03 17.68 -4.25
C HIS A 124 -8.61 17.85 -3.70
N GLY A 125 -7.84 18.82 -4.20
CA GLY A 125 -6.44 19.03 -3.85
C GLY A 125 -5.49 17.95 -4.38
N ASP A 126 -4.24 18.05 -3.95
CA ASP A 126 -3.13 17.20 -4.41
C ASP A 126 -3.31 15.72 -4.04
N MET A 127 -3.40 14.84 -5.04
CA MET A 127 -3.41 13.38 -4.86
C MET A 127 -2.24 12.86 -4.02
N ASN A 128 -1.07 13.50 -4.03
CA ASN A 128 0.06 13.09 -3.19
C ASN A 128 -0.28 13.14 -1.68
N VAL A 129 -1.13 14.08 -1.27
CA VAL A 129 -1.62 14.22 0.12
C VAL A 129 -2.65 13.13 0.44
N ILE A 130 -3.52 12.78 -0.51
CA ILE A 130 -4.53 11.72 -0.36
C ILE A 130 -3.87 10.33 -0.22
N LEU A 131 -2.78 10.09 -0.96
CA LEU A 131 -2.06 8.81 -0.94
C LEU A 131 -1.20 8.61 0.32
N TRP A 132 -0.66 9.68 0.90
CA TRP A 132 0.34 9.61 1.98
C TRP A 132 -0.08 8.78 3.21
N PRO A 133 -1.30 8.88 3.77
CA PRO A 133 -1.69 8.08 4.94
C PRO A 133 -1.67 6.57 4.66
N ILE A 134 -2.00 6.17 3.42
CA ILE A 134 -1.94 4.76 3.00
C ILE A 134 -0.49 4.39 2.74
N GLN A 135 0.16 5.05 1.77
CA GLN A 135 1.51 4.72 1.30
C GLN A 135 2.61 4.85 2.36
N SER A 136 2.51 5.81 3.27
CA SER A 136 3.45 5.96 4.38
C SER A 136 2.96 5.25 5.65
N GLY A 137 1.72 5.53 6.08
CA GLY A 137 1.22 5.15 7.40
C GLY A 137 0.78 3.69 7.57
N ILE A 138 0.28 3.05 6.52
CA ILE A 138 -0.08 1.61 6.54
C ILE A 138 1.02 0.79 5.86
N LEU A 139 1.40 1.26 4.68
CA LEU A 139 2.26 0.56 3.74
C LEU A 139 3.74 0.67 4.18
N HIS A 140 4.42 1.80 3.97
CA HIS A 140 5.84 1.93 4.31
C HIS A 140 6.16 1.66 5.79
N PHE A 141 5.23 1.97 6.71
CA PHE A 141 5.32 1.62 8.14
C PHE A 141 5.64 0.13 8.40
N CYS A 142 5.08 -0.79 7.61
CA CYS A 142 5.36 -2.23 7.70
C CYS A 142 6.71 -2.64 7.06
N GLY A 143 7.61 -1.68 6.82
CA GLY A 143 8.96 -1.89 6.24
C GLY A 143 8.99 -2.02 4.72
N PHE A 144 7.88 -1.76 4.04
CA PHE A 144 7.71 -1.99 2.60
C PHE A 144 8.54 -1.07 1.69
N GLN A 145 8.82 -1.58 0.48
CA GLN A 145 9.13 -0.76 -0.70
C GLN A 145 7.84 -0.47 -1.50
N VAL A 146 7.36 0.78 -1.46
CA VAL A 146 6.16 1.21 -2.20
C VAL A 146 6.54 1.68 -3.60
N LEU A 147 5.96 1.10 -4.64
CA LEU A 147 6.13 1.50 -6.04
C LEU A 147 5.16 2.64 -6.42
N GLU A 148 5.37 3.24 -7.60
CA GLU A 148 4.44 4.23 -8.16
C GLU A 148 3.01 3.66 -8.22
N PRO A 149 1.96 4.39 -7.79
CA PRO A 149 0.60 3.91 -7.88
C PRO A 149 0.13 3.88 -9.35
N GLU A 150 -0.62 2.85 -9.73
CA GLU A 150 -1.39 2.83 -10.97
C GLU A 150 -2.70 3.60 -10.73
N LEU A 151 -2.83 4.80 -11.31
CA LEU A 151 -3.95 5.72 -11.05
C LEU A 151 -4.83 5.87 -12.30
N ILE A 152 -5.99 5.23 -12.28
CA ILE A 152 -6.96 5.21 -13.37
C ILE A 152 -8.08 6.21 -13.08
N TYR A 153 -7.89 7.45 -13.53
CA TYR A 153 -8.85 8.53 -13.30
C TYR A 153 -10.08 8.46 -14.20
N GLY A 154 -11.24 8.87 -13.68
CA GLY A 154 -12.45 9.12 -14.47
C GLY A 154 -13.08 7.88 -15.12
N ILE A 155 -12.88 6.67 -14.57
CA ILE A 155 -13.13 5.40 -15.28
C ILE A 155 -14.58 5.21 -15.77
N GLY A 156 -15.56 5.82 -15.09
CA GLY A 156 -16.97 5.81 -15.50
C GLY A 156 -17.27 6.63 -16.76
N HIS A 157 -16.34 7.50 -17.17
CA HIS A 157 -16.44 8.35 -18.36
C HIS A 157 -15.49 7.92 -19.48
N THR A 158 -14.59 6.96 -19.24
CA THR A 158 -13.61 6.47 -20.21
C THR A 158 -14.27 5.59 -21.30
N PRO A 159 -14.04 5.85 -22.61
CA PRO A 159 -14.50 5.00 -23.72
C PRO A 159 -14.06 3.53 -23.64
N ALA A 160 -14.77 2.64 -24.33
CA ALA A 160 -14.56 1.19 -24.21
C ALA A 160 -13.19 0.73 -24.74
N ASP A 161 -12.71 1.34 -25.82
CA ASP A 161 -11.39 1.12 -26.41
C ASP A 161 -10.27 1.71 -25.54
N GLU A 162 -10.45 2.91 -24.98
CA GLU A 162 -9.53 3.48 -23.98
C GLU A 162 -9.42 2.59 -22.72
N ARG A 163 -10.53 1.98 -22.27
CA ARG A 163 -10.52 1.00 -21.17
C ARG A 163 -9.72 -0.25 -21.50
N LEU A 164 -9.77 -0.75 -22.75
CA LEU A 164 -8.88 -1.84 -23.19
C LEU A 164 -7.41 -1.39 -23.20
N GLN A 165 -7.12 -0.18 -23.69
CA GLN A 165 -5.75 0.36 -23.64
C GLN A 165 -5.21 0.53 -22.21
N ILE A 166 -6.06 0.88 -21.23
CA ILE A 166 -5.68 0.93 -19.81
C ILE A 166 -5.27 -0.47 -19.31
N LEU A 167 -6.05 -1.50 -19.62
CA LEU A 167 -5.71 -2.88 -19.23
C LEU A 167 -4.37 -3.30 -19.85
N GLU A 168 -4.16 -3.06 -21.15
CA GLU A 168 -2.89 -3.44 -21.80
C GLU A 168 -1.70 -2.60 -21.33
N ARG A 169 -1.86 -1.32 -20.97
CA ARG A 169 -0.80 -0.55 -20.27
C ARG A 169 -0.44 -1.16 -18.92
N TRP A 170 -1.43 -1.57 -18.15
CA TRP A 170 -1.22 -2.23 -16.85
C TRP A 170 -0.51 -3.57 -17.00
N LYS A 171 -0.88 -4.41 -17.98
CA LYS A 171 -0.13 -5.64 -18.34
C LYS A 171 1.32 -5.33 -18.71
N ASN A 172 1.54 -4.37 -19.62
CA ASN A 172 2.88 -3.98 -20.08
C ASN A 172 3.78 -3.46 -18.94
N ARG A 173 3.20 -2.83 -17.90
CA ARG A 173 3.92 -2.45 -16.68
C ARG A 173 4.29 -3.69 -15.83
N LEU A 174 3.32 -4.56 -15.56
CA LEU A 174 3.51 -5.78 -14.78
C LEU A 174 4.56 -6.75 -15.36
N GLU A 175 4.82 -6.69 -16.66
CA GLU A 175 5.92 -7.42 -17.32
C GLU A 175 7.28 -7.17 -16.64
N ASN A 176 7.55 -5.99 -16.08
CA ASN A 176 8.85 -5.63 -15.50
C ASN A 176 8.77 -4.93 -14.12
N ILE A 177 7.58 -4.89 -13.49
CA ILE A 177 7.31 -4.16 -12.24
C ILE A 177 8.27 -4.45 -11.08
N TRP A 178 8.89 -5.64 -11.04
CA TRP A 178 9.87 -5.96 -10.00
C TRP A 178 11.15 -5.11 -10.09
N GLU A 179 11.52 -4.63 -11.28
CA GLU A 179 12.73 -3.84 -11.50
C GLU A 179 12.51 -2.33 -11.28
N GLU A 180 11.27 -1.89 -11.02
CA GLU A 180 10.94 -0.48 -10.77
C GLU A 180 11.62 0.07 -9.49
N LYS A 181 12.06 1.33 -9.56
CA LYS A 181 12.48 2.08 -8.37
C LYS A 181 11.25 2.39 -7.49
N PRO A 182 11.31 2.19 -6.16
CA PRO A 182 10.25 2.63 -5.26
C PRO A 182 10.20 4.16 -5.08
N LEU A 183 9.07 4.63 -4.57
CA LEU A 183 8.86 5.98 -4.04
C LEU A 183 9.82 6.26 -2.88
N SER A 184 10.21 7.52 -2.70
CA SER A 184 11.17 7.90 -1.65
C SER A 184 10.49 8.46 -0.39
N PHE A 185 10.73 7.81 0.74
CA PHE A 185 10.33 8.27 2.07
C PHE A 185 11.56 8.83 2.82
N ALA A 186 11.35 9.48 3.96
CA ALA A 186 12.46 9.88 4.84
C ALA A 186 13.01 8.63 5.56
N PRO A 187 14.31 8.29 5.45
CA PRO A 187 14.86 7.11 6.11
C PRO A 187 14.73 7.19 7.63
N SER A 188 14.42 6.06 8.29
CA SER A 188 14.32 6.00 9.76
C SER A 188 15.63 6.37 10.47
N SER A 189 16.78 6.22 9.79
CA SER A 189 18.10 6.66 10.28
C SER A 189 18.23 8.18 10.47
N TYR A 190 17.35 8.99 9.87
CA TYR A 190 17.28 10.45 10.06
C TYR A 190 16.66 10.86 11.41
N PHE A 191 16.13 9.91 12.18
CA PHE A 191 15.38 10.16 13.42
C PHE A 191 16.07 9.49 14.61
N ASP A 192 15.92 10.09 15.79
CA ASP A 192 16.34 9.48 17.05
C ASP A 192 15.20 8.61 17.57
N LEU A 193 15.27 7.30 17.30
CA LEU A 193 14.17 6.35 17.48
C LEU A 193 13.99 5.89 18.94
N ASN A 194 13.77 6.82 19.86
CA ASN A 194 13.50 6.54 21.28
C ASN A 194 12.49 7.54 21.88
N PHE A 195 11.96 7.21 23.06
CA PHE A 195 10.97 8.03 23.75
C PHE A 195 11.56 9.32 24.33
N GLN A 196 12.84 9.33 24.72
CA GLN A 196 13.52 10.47 25.34
C GLN A 196 13.78 11.61 24.33
N SER A 197 14.02 11.26 23.06
CA SER A 197 14.07 12.20 21.93
C SER A 197 12.70 12.49 21.30
N GLY A 198 11.62 11.86 21.78
CA GLY A 198 10.27 12.00 21.21
C GLY A 198 10.15 11.53 19.75
N PHE A 199 10.99 10.60 19.29
CA PHE A 199 11.07 10.14 17.89
C PHE A 199 11.34 11.24 16.86
N LEU A 200 11.92 12.37 17.27
CA LEU A 200 12.18 13.52 16.41
C LEU A 200 13.34 13.30 15.42
N MET A 201 13.37 14.13 14.38
CA MET A 201 14.47 14.18 13.40
C MET A 201 15.76 14.66 14.07
N LYS A 202 16.89 14.02 13.75
CA LYS A 202 18.22 14.34 14.27
C LYS A 202 18.64 15.77 13.97
N LYS A 203 19.40 16.39 14.88
CA LYS A 203 19.77 17.82 14.78
C LYS A 203 20.62 18.09 13.53
N GLU A 204 21.61 17.26 13.25
CA GLU A 204 22.46 17.35 12.06
C GLU A 204 21.64 17.29 10.76
N VAL A 205 20.64 16.40 10.69
CA VAL A 205 19.72 16.32 9.54
C VAL A 205 18.85 17.57 9.45
N GLN A 206 18.34 18.09 10.57
CA GLN A 206 17.58 19.35 10.59
C GLN A 206 18.42 20.52 10.04
N GLU A 207 19.68 20.67 10.47
CA GLU A 207 20.60 21.70 9.96
C GLU A 207 20.84 21.57 8.45
N GLU A 208 21.14 20.36 7.95
CA GLU A 208 21.27 20.11 6.51
C GLU A 208 20.00 20.51 5.74
N GLN A 209 18.83 20.16 6.28
CA GLN A 209 17.53 20.47 5.65
C GLN A 209 17.21 21.96 5.66
N LYS A 210 17.74 22.80 6.57
CA LYS A 210 17.44 24.25 6.59
C LYS A 210 17.68 24.91 5.23
N THR A 211 18.79 24.57 4.58
CA THR A 211 19.20 25.12 3.27
C THR A 211 18.30 24.72 2.08
N LYS A 212 17.48 23.68 2.21
CA LYS A 212 16.67 23.15 1.09
C LYS A 212 15.37 23.94 0.91
N LYS A 213 14.94 24.20 -0.33
CA LYS A 213 13.69 24.90 -0.64
C LYS A 213 12.43 24.04 -0.50
N VAL A 214 12.58 22.72 -0.60
CA VAL A 214 11.51 21.72 -0.43
C VAL A 214 11.80 20.83 0.79
N GLY A 215 10.78 20.17 1.29
CA GLY A 215 10.93 19.13 2.33
C GLY A 215 11.45 17.80 1.77
N LEU A 216 11.40 16.75 2.60
CA LEU A 216 11.87 15.40 2.23
C LEU A 216 10.80 14.57 1.52
N SER A 217 9.54 14.74 1.91
CA SER A 217 8.36 14.00 1.45
C SER A 217 7.07 14.77 1.80
N VAL A 218 5.88 14.25 1.46
CA VAL A 218 4.58 14.86 1.82
C VAL A 218 4.45 15.06 3.34
N GLY A 219 4.54 14.00 4.14
CA GLY A 219 4.44 14.12 5.61
C GLY A 219 5.66 14.80 6.25
N HIS A 220 6.83 14.70 5.63
CA HIS A 220 8.05 15.40 6.07
C HIS A 220 8.33 16.62 5.19
N HIS A 221 7.30 17.45 4.98
CA HIS A 221 7.43 18.70 4.23
C HIS A 221 8.17 19.81 5.01
N LEU A 222 8.28 19.67 6.35
CA LEU A 222 9.04 20.56 7.24
C LEU A 222 8.61 22.04 7.18
N GLY A 223 7.32 22.31 6.92
CA GLY A 223 6.81 23.68 6.71
C GLY A 223 7.20 24.31 5.36
N LYS A 224 7.79 23.52 4.46
CA LYS A 224 8.26 23.94 3.12
C LYS A 224 7.34 23.40 2.03
N GLY A 225 7.66 23.72 0.78
CA GLY A 225 7.04 23.08 -0.39
C GLY A 225 7.28 21.57 -0.40
N ILE A 226 6.24 20.81 -0.76
CA ILE A 226 6.30 19.36 -0.95
C ILE A 226 7.09 19.08 -2.25
N PRO A 227 7.99 18.07 -2.29
CA PRO A 227 8.61 17.63 -3.54
C PRO A 227 7.56 17.10 -4.51
N THR A 228 7.55 17.61 -5.75
CA THR A 228 6.59 17.25 -6.81
C THR A 228 6.46 15.73 -6.97
N ASP A 229 5.23 15.24 -6.99
CA ASP A 229 4.86 13.84 -7.19
C ASP A 229 5.54 12.82 -6.24
N ASN A 230 5.92 13.22 -5.03
CA ASN A 230 6.59 12.36 -4.05
C ASN A 230 5.87 11.02 -3.73
N GLN A 231 4.56 10.92 -3.95
CA GLN A 231 3.75 9.72 -3.73
C GLN A 231 3.17 9.12 -5.03
N ILE A 232 3.51 9.71 -6.18
CA ILE A 232 3.01 9.32 -7.51
C ILE A 232 4.17 8.92 -8.45
N LYS A 233 5.37 9.48 -8.28
CA LYS A 233 6.57 9.23 -9.10
C LYS A 233 7.80 8.92 -8.25
N ALA A 234 8.58 7.94 -8.69
CA ALA A 234 9.88 7.63 -8.11
C ALA A 234 10.91 8.70 -8.51
N LYS A 235 11.96 8.86 -7.69
CA LYS A 235 13.08 9.75 -8.04
C LYS A 235 13.88 9.13 -9.19
N LYS A 236 14.12 9.94 -10.23
CA LYS A 236 14.91 9.57 -11.42
C LYS A 236 16.32 9.12 -11.04
#